data_AF-A0A2V8BFD7-F1
#
_entry.id   AF-A0A2V8BFD7-F1
#
_cell.length_a   1.000
_cell.length_b   1.000
_cell.length_c   1.000
_cell.angle_alpha   90.00
_cell.angle_beta   90.00
_cell.angle_gamma   90.00
#
_symmetry.space_group_name_H-M   'P 1'
#
loop_
_entity.id
_entity.type
_entity.pdbx_description
1 polymer ?
#
loop_
_entity_poly.entity_id
_entity_poly.type
_entity_poly.pdbx_seq_one_letter_code
_entity_poly.pdbx_strand_id
1 'polypeptide(L)'
;RAIDRMALRPIVAAAMTPAECEQAVRRALRVLPSASCLAQAIAAACLLRRDGRNSTLTIGVRFDGTHRFHAHAWLESDGIIVTGRHALVEHRVLLRDAVNRNSFNIRHV
;
A
#
# COMPACT_ATOMS: atom_id res chain seq x y z
N ARG A 1 10.56 20.05 -11.68
CA ARG A 1 9.60 19.27 -12.49
C ARG A 1 8.41 18.98 -11.59
N ALA A 2 7.30 19.68 -11.78
CA ALA A 2 6.11 19.51 -10.95
C ALA A 2 5.57 18.09 -11.18
N ILE A 3 5.24 17.38 -10.11
CA ILE A 3 4.35 16.23 -10.19
C ILE A 3 3.02 16.83 -10.60
N ASP A 4 2.73 16.78 -11.90
CA ASP A 4 1.45 17.20 -12.44
C ASP A 4 0.38 16.46 -11.64
N ARG A 5 -0.58 17.20 -11.06
CA ARG A 5 -1.61 16.61 -10.21
C ARG A 5 -2.30 15.56 -11.06
N MET A 6 -2.04 14.28 -10.77
CA MET A 6 -2.61 13.17 -11.51
C MET A 6 -4.11 13.40 -11.61
N ALA A 7 -4.57 13.76 -12.80
CA ALA A 7 -5.95 14.14 -13.03
C ALA A 7 -6.84 13.04 -12.45
N LEU A 8 -7.69 13.42 -11.49
CA LEU A 8 -8.64 12.51 -10.90
C LEU A 8 -9.53 12.01 -12.05
N ARG A 9 -9.48 10.71 -12.29
CA ARG A 9 -10.38 10.01 -13.20
C ARG A 9 -11.82 10.37 -12.80
N PRO A 10 -12.74 10.67 -13.74
CA PRO A 10 -14.15 10.87 -13.41
C PRO A 10 -14.67 9.65 -12.63
N ILE A 11 -15.41 9.92 -11.55
CA ILE A 11 -15.94 8.95 -10.58
C ILE A 11 -17.09 8.16 -11.23
N VAL A 12 -16.78 7.34 -12.24
CA VAL A 12 -17.74 6.40 -12.85
C VAL A 12 -17.02 5.12 -13.29
N ALA A 13 -16.01 4.68 -12.53
CA ALA A 13 -15.59 3.28 -12.56
C ALA A 13 -16.10 2.66 -11.26
N ALA A 14 -16.66 1.45 -11.33
CA ALA A 14 -17.13 0.71 -10.16
C ALA A 14 -16.07 0.71 -9.05
N ALA A 15 -16.53 0.74 -7.80
CA ALA A 15 -15.66 0.84 -6.64
C ALA A 15 -14.65 -0.33 -6.61
N MET A 16 -13.39 -0.11 -7.00
CA MET A 16 -12.32 -1.11 -7.07
C MET A 16 -12.18 -1.86 -5.75
N THR A 17 -12.55 -3.13 -5.74
CA THR A 17 -12.42 -4.01 -4.58
C THR A 17 -10.95 -4.20 -4.17
N PRO A 18 -10.67 -4.54 -2.90
CA PRO A 18 -9.31 -4.88 -2.46
C PRO A 18 -8.67 -6.01 -3.29
N ALA A 19 -9.46 -7.00 -3.72
CA ALA A 19 -9.00 -8.09 -4.57
C ALA A 19 -8.63 -7.62 -5.99
N GLU A 20 -9.41 -6.71 -6.58
CA GLU A 20 -9.05 -6.08 -7.85
C GLU A 20 -7.78 -5.23 -7.73
N CYS A 21 -7.61 -4.54 -6.60
CA CYS A 21 -6.39 -3.79 -6.30
C CYS A 21 -5.17 -4.72 -6.19
N GLU A 22 -5.27 -5.83 -5.44
CA GLU A 22 -4.21 -6.85 -5.35
C GLU A 22 -3.85 -7.34 -6.77
N GLN A 23 -4.85 -7.66 -7.59
CA GLN A 23 -4.63 -8.13 -8.95
C GLN A 23 -3.98 -7.06 -9.85
N ALA A 24 -4.34 -5.79 -9.69
CA ALA A 24 -3.72 -4.68 -10.40
C ALA A 24 -2.25 -4.52 -10.03
N VAL A 25 -1.92 -4.56 -8.72
CA VAL A 25 -0.53 -4.51 -8.23
C VAL A 25 0.27 -5.71 -8.75
N ARG A 26 -0.30 -6.93 -8.68
CA ARG A 26 0.33 -8.15 -9.21
C ARG A 26 0.67 -8.02 -10.70
N ARG A 27 -0.20 -7.39 -11.49
CA ARG A 27 0.06 -7.11 -12.92
C ARG A 27 1.15 -6.07 -13.10
N ALA A 28 1.13 -4.99 -12.32
CA ALA A 28 2.16 -3.95 -12.38
C ALA A 28 3.57 -4.50 -12.07
N LEU A 29 3.68 -5.44 -11.13
CA LEU A 29 4.96 -6.08 -10.79
C LEU A 29 5.57 -6.94 -11.91
N ARG A 30 4.78 -7.36 -12.90
CA ARG A 30 5.32 -8.04 -14.09
C ARG A 30 6.10 -7.08 -14.99
N VAL A 31 5.79 -5.79 -14.92
CA VAL A 31 6.46 -4.72 -15.68
C VAL A 31 7.53 -4.02 -14.82
N LEU A 32 7.28 -3.92 -13.51
CA LEU A 32 8.16 -3.27 -12.53
C LEU A 32 8.60 -4.26 -11.44
N PRO A 33 9.45 -5.26 -11.76
CA PRO A 33 9.80 -6.33 -10.82
C PRO A 33 10.59 -5.84 -9.61
N SER A 34 11.30 -4.72 -9.72
CA SER A 34 12.13 -4.16 -8.65
C SER A 34 11.39 -3.18 -7.73
N ALA A 35 10.07 -3.03 -7.87
CA ALA A 35 9.29 -2.16 -6.99
C ALA A 35 9.36 -2.67 -5.53
N SER A 36 9.82 -1.82 -4.60
CA SER A 36 9.95 -2.20 -3.19
C SER A 36 8.58 -2.47 -2.54
N CYS A 37 8.57 -3.26 -1.47
CA CYS A 37 7.34 -3.56 -0.71
C CYS A 37 6.60 -2.30 -0.23
N LEU A 38 7.35 -1.27 0.19
CA LEU A 38 6.78 0.01 0.59
C LEU A 38 6.14 0.74 -0.59
N ALA A 39 6.81 0.79 -1.74
CA ALA A 39 6.26 1.41 -2.94
C ALA A 39 4.98 0.72 -3.40
N GLN A 40 4.94 -0.62 -3.35
CA GLN A 40 3.75 -1.42 -3.65
C GLN A 40 2.59 -1.07 -2.70
N ALA A 41 2.85 -1.06 -1.39
CA ALA A 41 1.83 -0.79 -0.37
C ALA A 41 1.28 0.63 -0.47
N ILE A 42 2.12 1.63 -0.71
CA ILE A 42 1.70 3.02 -0.94
C ILE A 42 0.89 3.14 -2.22
N ALA A 43 1.33 2.52 -3.33
CA ALA A 43 0.61 2.56 -4.59
C ALA A 43 -0.80 1.95 -4.46
N ALA A 44 -0.91 0.80 -3.78
CA ALA A 44 -2.19 0.16 -3.48
C ALA A 44 -3.09 1.06 -2.61
N ALA A 45 -2.52 1.69 -1.58
CA ALA A 45 -3.25 2.61 -0.71
C ALA A 45 -3.78 3.82 -1.48
N CYS A 46 -2.99 4.36 -2.42
CA CYS A 46 -3.45 5.43 -3.32
C CYS A 46 -4.60 4.97 -4.22
N LEU A 47 -4.54 3.76 -4.77
CA LEU A 47 -5.63 3.22 -5.61
C LEU A 47 -6.93 3.06 -4.83
N LEU A 48 -6.87 2.42 -3.66
CA LEU A 48 -8.05 2.21 -2.80
C LEU A 48 -8.61 3.54 -2.27
N ARG A 49 -7.74 4.46 -1.87
CA ARG A 49 -8.17 5.78 -1.40
C ARG A 49 -8.88 6.59 -2.48
N ARG A 50 -8.39 6.56 -3.73
CA ARG A 50 -9.05 7.23 -4.86
C ARG A 50 -10.50 6.77 -5.01
N ASP A 51 -10.73 5.51 -4.68
CA ASP A 51 -12.04 4.86 -4.70
C ASP A 51 -12.87 5.07 -3.41
N GLY A 52 -12.34 5.80 -2.42
CA GLY A 52 -13.00 6.02 -1.13
C GLY A 52 -12.91 4.84 -0.16
N ARG A 53 -12.05 3.86 -0.43
CA ARG A 53 -11.85 2.71 0.45
C ARG A 53 -10.80 2.99 1.52
N ASN A 54 -11.11 2.52 2.72
CA ASN A 54 -10.18 2.55 3.84
C ASN A 54 -9.18 1.41 3.70
N SER A 55 -7.94 1.69 4.05
CA SER A 55 -6.88 0.68 4.13
C SER A 55 -5.96 1.00 5.28
N THR A 56 -5.21 0.01 5.73
CA THR A 56 -4.24 0.14 6.81
C THR A 56 -2.87 -0.23 6.29
N LEU A 57 -1.98 0.75 6.21
CA LEU A 57 -0.58 0.56 5.87
C LEU A 57 0.16 0.13 7.13
N THR A 58 0.90 -0.97 7.06
CA THR A 58 1.73 -1.43 8.17
C THR A 58 3.17 -1.61 7.71
N ILE A 59 4.10 -1.10 8.51
CA ILE A 59 5.54 -1.31 8.38
C ILE A 59 5.99 -2.16 9.55
N GLY A 60 6.57 -3.31 9.24
CA GLY A 60 7.13 -4.22 10.22
C GLY A 60 8.60 -4.49 9.97
N VAL A 61 9.28 -4.92 11.03
CA VAL A 61 10.70 -5.27 10.99
C VAL A 61 10.95 -6.61 11.65
N ARG A 62 11.99 -7.30 11.22
CA ARG A 62 12.48 -8.49 11.87
C ARG A 62 14.00 -8.56 11.82
N PHE A 63 14.57 -9.36 12.71
CA PHE A 63 15.94 -9.79 12.62
C PHE A 63 15.95 -11.26 12.22
N ASP A 64 16.83 -11.65 11.30
CA ASP A 64 17.03 -13.07 10.99
C ASP A 64 17.96 -13.75 12.00
N GLY A 65 18.18 -15.06 11.85
CA GLY A 65 19.10 -15.83 12.70
C GLY A 65 20.56 -15.36 12.68
N THR A 66 20.92 -14.46 11.75
CA THR A 66 22.23 -13.81 11.67
C THR A 66 22.21 -12.35 12.15
N HIS A 67 21.15 -11.94 12.86
CA HIS A 67 20.94 -10.57 13.36
C HIS A 67 20.90 -9.51 12.26
N ARG A 68 20.63 -9.89 11.00
CA ARG A 68 20.44 -8.91 9.93
C ARG A 68 19.04 -8.31 10.01
N PHE A 69 18.97 -7.00 9.81
CA PHE A 69 17.73 -6.24 9.82
C PHE A 69 16.96 -6.41 8.51
N HIS A 70 15.68 -6.76 8.62
CA HIS A 70 14.76 -6.87 7.49
C HIS A 70 13.54 -5.99 7.76
N ALA A 71 13.27 -5.04 6.87
CA ALA A 71 12.07 -4.22 6.91
C ALA A 71 11.11 -4.65 5.79
N HIS A 72 9.82 -4.62 6.10
CA HIS A 72 8.79 -4.97 5.14
C HIS A 72 7.52 -4.15 5.38
N ALA A 73 6.74 -3.95 4.32
CA ALA A 73 5.50 -3.19 4.36
C ALA A 73 4.38 -3.97 3.69
N TRP A 74 3.20 -3.94 4.30
CA TRP A 74 1.99 -4.55 3.75
C TRP A 74 0.80 -3.61 3.90
N LEU A 75 -0.19 -3.82 3.05
CA LEU A 75 -1.44 -3.08 3.05
C LEU A 75 -2.60 -4.02 3.26
N GLU A 76 -3.48 -3.67 4.18
CA GLU A 76 -4.72 -4.38 4.46
C GLU A 76 -5.93 -3.49 4.14
N SER A 77 -6.99 -4.04 3.56
CA SER A 77 -8.27 -3.35 3.36
C SER A 77 -9.39 -4.38 3.45
N ASP A 78 -10.40 -4.10 4.26
CA ASP A 78 -11.54 -4.99 4.50
C ASP A 78 -11.13 -6.44 4.84
N GLY A 79 -10.08 -6.61 5.67
CA GLY A 79 -9.54 -7.92 6.07
C GLY A 79 -8.72 -8.64 4.98
N ILE A 80 -8.56 -8.03 3.80
CA ILE A 80 -7.78 -8.57 2.69
C ILE A 80 -6.40 -7.92 2.69
N ILE A 81 -5.36 -8.75 2.62
CA ILE A 81 -3.97 -8.29 2.48
C ILE A 81 -3.69 -8.07 0.99
N VAL A 82 -3.72 -6.80 0.60
CA VAL A 82 -3.63 -6.32 -0.78
C VAL A 82 -2.19 -6.42 -1.31
N THR A 83 -1.20 -6.16 -0.45
CA THR A 83 0.23 -6.27 -0.79
C THR A 83 1.00 -6.85 0.38
N GLY A 84 2.10 -7.57 0.12
CA GLY A 84 3.00 -8.03 1.18
C GLY A 84 2.45 -9.17 2.03
N ARG A 85 1.70 -10.12 1.45
CA ARG A 85 1.09 -11.24 2.21
C ARG A 85 2.10 -12.05 3.06
N HIS A 86 3.32 -12.24 2.58
CA HIS A 86 4.37 -12.94 3.34
C HIS A 86 4.85 -12.17 4.59
N ALA A 87 4.47 -10.89 4.76
CA ALA A 87 4.81 -10.07 5.91
C ALA A 87 4.29 -10.60 7.25
N LEU A 88 3.13 -11.23 7.22
CA LEU A 88 2.26 -11.40 8.39
C LEU A 88 2.84 -12.34 9.44
N VAL A 89 3.76 -13.22 9.04
CA VAL A 89 4.16 -14.36 9.86
C VAL A 89 5.44 -14.07 10.67
N GLU A 90 6.17 -12.99 10.36
CA GLU A 90 7.55 -12.86 10.86
C GLU A 90 8.00 -11.46 11.31
N HIS A 91 7.16 -10.42 11.20
CA HIS A 91 7.58 -9.03 11.44
C HIS A 91 6.92 -8.41 12.68
N ARG A 92 7.73 -7.81 13.55
CA ARG A 92 7.24 -6.92 14.62
C ARG A 92 6.76 -5.62 14.00
N VAL A 93 5.51 -5.23 14.26
CA VAL A 93 4.95 -3.96 13.78
C VAL A 93 5.68 -2.79 14.43
N LEU A 94 6.18 -1.86 13.61
CA LEU A 94 6.73 -0.58 14.08
C LEU A 94 5.75 0.56 13.86
N LEU A 95 5.09 0.57 12.71
CA LEU A 95 4.16 1.62 12.34
C LEU A 95 2.94 0.99 11.68
N ARG A 96 1.77 1.48 12.09
CA ARG A 96 0.48 1.14 11.48
C ARG A 96 -0.30 2.44 11.31
N ASP A 97 -0.67 2.76 10.08
CA ASP A 97 -1.36 4.00 9.73
C ASP A 97 -2.63 3.73 8.92
N ALA A 98 -3.70 4.43 9.29
CA ALA A 98 -4.99 4.32 8.64
C ALA A 98 -5.05 5.27 7.44
N VAL A 99 -5.08 4.70 6.24
CA VAL A 99 -5.19 5.44 4.98
C VAL A 99 -6.65 5.49 4.54
N ASN A 100 -7.26 6.66 4.68
CA ASN A 100 -8.59 6.98 4.19
C ASN A 100 -8.57 8.23 3.32
N ARG A 101 -9.72 8.60 2.76
CA ARG A 101 -9.87 9.76 1.86
C ARG A 101 -9.35 11.07 2.47
N ASN A 102 -9.42 11.22 3.79
CA ASN A 102 -9.02 12.41 4.55
C ASN A 102 -7.60 12.34 5.15
N SER A 103 -6.91 11.19 5.16
CA SER A 103 -5.65 11.00 5.91
C SER A 103 -4.40 11.67 5.32
N PHE A 104 -4.31 11.93 4.00
CA PHE A 104 -3.28 12.89 3.52
C PHE A 104 -3.91 14.26 3.54
N ASN A 105 -3.64 15.01 4.59
CA ASN A 105 -3.51 16.44 4.48
C ASN A 105 -2.06 16.75 4.89
N ILE A 106 -1.14 16.78 3.92
CA ILE A 106 0.16 17.43 4.14
C ILE A 106 -0.17 18.91 4.21
N ARG A 107 -0.54 19.37 5.40
CA ARG A 107 -0.50 20.79 5.73
C ARG A 107 0.98 21.10 5.84
N HIS A 108 1.52 21.78 4.84
CA HIS A 108 2.83 22.41 4.92
C HIS A 108 2.86 23.25 6.20
N VAL A 109 3.82 22.96 7.08
CA VAL A 109 4.25 23.86 8.15
C VAL A 109 5.20 24.88 7.53
#